data_AF-A0A0D1L8T2-F1
#
_entry.id   AF-A0A0D1L8T2-F1
#
_cell.length_a   1.000
_cell.length_b   1.000
_cell.length_c   1.000
_cell.angle_alpha   90.00
_cell.angle_beta   90.00
_cell.angle_gamma   90.00
#
_symmetry.space_group_name_H-M   'P 1'
#
loop_
_entity.id
_entity.type
_entity.pdbx_description
1 polymer ?
#
loop_
_entity_poly.entity_id
_entity_poly.type
_entity_poly.pdbx_seq_one_letter_code
_entity_poly.pdbx_strand_id
1 'polypeptide(L)'
;MKTFDKGTVIRTVLLLIALINQTMLMLGKSPLDIQEEQVSQLADALYSAGSIAFTIGTTLAAWFKNNYVTEKGKKQRDLLRDNNLTK
;
A
#
# COMPACT_ATOMS: atom_id res chain seq x y z
N MET A 1 5.77 2.98 18.65
CA MET A 1 5.48 1.62 18.13
C MET A 1 6.77 1.07 17.54
N LYS A 2 7.21 -0.14 17.92
CA LYS A 2 8.35 -0.78 17.25
C LYS A 2 7.91 -1.22 15.86
N THR A 3 8.39 -0.55 14.82
CA THR A 3 8.23 -0.99 13.43
C THR A 3 9.14 -2.20 13.22
N PHE A 4 8.59 -3.32 12.79
CA PHE A 4 9.40 -4.46 12.37
C PHE A 4 10.20 -4.05 11.12
N ASP A 5 11.52 -4.26 11.17
CA ASP A 5 12.39 -4.00 10.02
C ASP A 5 12.04 -4.97 8.86
N LYS A 6 12.03 -4.46 7.62
CA LYS A 6 11.68 -5.24 6.41
C LYS A 6 12.50 -6.52 6.30
N GLY A 7 13.80 -6.44 6.59
CA GLY A 7 14.70 -7.60 6.56
C GLY A 7 14.37 -8.62 7.64
N THR A 8 13.91 -8.17 8.81
CA THR A 8 13.46 -9.07 9.89
C THR A 8 12.23 -9.86 9.45
N VAL A 9 11.27 -9.22 8.79
CA VAL A 9 10.07 -9.90 8.28
C VAL A 9 10.43 -10.92 7.20
N ILE A 10 11.23 -10.53 6.20
CA ILE A 10 11.63 -11.42 5.10
C ILE A 10 12.34 -12.66 5.64
N ARG A 11 13.32 -12.49 6.55
CA ARG A 11 14.04 -13.61 7.17
C ARG A 11 13.13 -14.54 7.96
N THR A 12 12.15 -13.99 8.67
CA THR A 12 11.18 -14.80 9.43
C THR A 12 10.31 -15.63 8.49
N VAL A 13 9.85 -15.07 7.37
CA VAL A 13 9.08 -15.79 6.34
C VAL A 13 9.94 -16.89 5.70
N LEU A 14 11.17 -16.57 5.32
CA LEU A 14 12.10 -17.55 4.75
C LEU A 14 12.41 -18.71 5.70
N LEU A 15 12.57 -18.41 7.00
CA LEU A 15 12.75 -19.43 8.02
C LEU A 15 11.55 -20.39 8.07
N LEU A 16 10.31 -19.86 8.03
CA LEU A 16 9.11 -20.69 8.02
C LEU A 16 9.02 -21.56 6.75
N ILE A 17 9.33 -21.00 5.59
CA ILE A 17 9.38 -21.75 4.32
C ILE A 17 10.43 -22.88 4.42
N ALA A 18 11.59 -22.60 5.00
CA ALA A 18 12.62 -23.61 5.21
C ALA A 18 12.16 -24.75 6.12
N LEU A 19 11.46 -24.44 7.22
CA LEU A 19 10.89 -25.46 8.12
C LEU A 19 9.81 -26.30 7.43
N ILE A 20 8.98 -25.67 6.58
CA ILE A 20 8.00 -26.38 5.75
C ILE A 20 8.72 -27.32 4.78
N ASN A 21 9.76 -26.84 4.10
CA ASN A 21 10.55 -27.65 3.17
C ASN A 21 11.21 -28.83 3.88
N GLN A 22 11.75 -28.65 5.09
CA GLN A 22 12.30 -29.73 5.90
C GLN A 22 11.23 -30.79 6.23
N THR A 23 10.03 -30.35 6.63
CA THR A 23 8.92 -31.25 6.93
C THR A 23 8.46 -32.01 5.68
N MET A 24 8.37 -31.33 4.53
CA MET A 24 8.02 -31.95 3.25
C MET A 24 9.01 -33.03 2.84
N LEU A 25 10.31 -32.76 2.99
CA LEU A 25 11.37 -33.74 2.73
C LEU A 25 11.24 -34.96 3.65
N MET A 26 10.95 -34.77 4.95
CA MET A 26 10.69 -35.88 5.88
C MET A 26 9.48 -36.72 5.48
N LEU A 27 8.48 -36.11 4.83
CA LEU A 27 7.29 -36.78 4.31
C LEU A 27 7.47 -37.34 2.89
N GLY A 28 8.69 -37.29 2.32
CA GLY A 28 8.99 -37.76 0.96
C GLY A 28 8.37 -36.91 -0.15
N LYS A 29 8.00 -35.65 0.14
CA LYS A 29 7.45 -34.69 -0.82
C LYS A 29 8.56 -33.78 -1.37
N SER A 30 8.35 -33.27 -2.58
CA SER A 30 9.23 -32.25 -3.16
C SER A 30 9.09 -30.94 -2.38
N PRO A 31 10.19 -30.24 -2.06
CA PRO A 31 10.14 -28.93 -1.40
C PRO A 31 9.49 -27.87 -2.29
N LEU A 32 9.04 -26.78 -1.65
CA LEU A 32 8.58 -25.57 -2.33
C LEU A 32 9.77 -24.85 -2.97
N ASP A 33 9.66 -24.57 -4.27
CA ASP A 33 10.62 -23.77 -5.04
C ASP A 33 10.34 -22.28 -4.84
N ILE A 34 10.60 -21.79 -3.63
CA ILE A 34 10.47 -20.37 -3.28
C ILE A 34 11.86 -19.80 -2.96
N GLN A 35 12.25 -18.76 -3.69
CA GLN A 35 13.53 -18.07 -3.51
C GLN A 35 13.37 -16.79 -2.68
N GLU A 36 14.43 -16.38 -1.99
CA GLU A 36 14.47 -15.12 -1.22
C GLU A 36 14.06 -13.91 -2.06
N GLU A 37 14.55 -13.86 -3.29
CA GLU A 37 14.24 -12.79 -4.23
C GLU A 37 12.73 -12.69 -4.48
N GLN A 38 12.01 -13.82 -4.60
CA GLN A 38 10.56 -13.82 -4.81
C GLN A 38 9.80 -13.28 -3.60
N VAL A 39 10.23 -13.62 -2.37
CA VAL A 39 9.62 -13.10 -1.14
C VAL A 39 9.87 -11.59 -1.01
N SER A 40 11.07 -11.14 -1.33
CA SER A 40 11.42 -9.72 -1.33
C SER A 40 10.61 -8.95 -2.38
N GLN A 41 10.54 -9.46 -3.61
CA GLN A 41 9.77 -8.86 -4.70
C GLN A 41 8.28 -8.77 -4.36
N LEU A 42 7.70 -9.81 -3.75
CA LEU A 42 6.30 -9.78 -3.31
C LEU A 42 6.08 -8.71 -2.24
N ALA A 43 6.98 -8.61 -1.26
CA ALA A 43 6.88 -7.60 -0.22
C ALA A 43 6.94 -6.18 -0.79
N ASP A 44 7.83 -5.93 -1.75
CA ASP A 44 7.95 -4.65 -2.45
C ASP A 44 6.73 -4.34 -3.30
N ALA A 45 6.22 -5.32 -4.05
CA ALA A 45 5.02 -5.16 -4.87
C ALA A 45 3.81 -4.77 -4.02
N LEU A 46 3.61 -5.44 -2.87
CA LEU A 46 2.51 -5.14 -1.95
C LEU A 46 2.66 -3.75 -1.33
N TYR A 47 3.87 -3.38 -0.91
CA TYR A 47 4.14 -2.06 -0.34
C TYR A 47 3.89 -0.94 -1.36
N SER A 48 4.40 -1.09 -2.59
CA SER A 48 4.21 -0.14 -3.67
C SER A 48 2.75 -0.04 -4.08
N ALA A 49 2.05 -1.16 -4.26
CA ALA A 49 0.63 -1.17 -4.61
C ALA A 49 -0.22 -0.46 -3.56
N GLY A 50 0.00 -0.74 -2.28
CA GLY A 50 -0.69 -0.08 -1.17
C GLY A 50 -0.40 1.43 -1.12
N SER A 51 0.86 1.82 -1.31
CA SER A 51 1.27 3.23 -1.32
C SER A 51 0.65 4.00 -2.49
N ILE A 52 0.59 3.38 -3.68
CA ILE A 52 -0.04 3.97 -4.87
C ILE A 52 -1.55 4.12 -4.63
N ALA A 53 -2.23 3.07 -4.17
CA ALA A 53 -3.66 3.11 -3.90
C ALA A 53 -4.00 4.20 -2.86
N PHE A 54 -3.22 4.29 -1.78
CA PHE A 54 -3.37 5.34 -0.78
C PHE A 54 -3.15 6.74 -1.36
N THR A 55 -2.11 6.93 -2.14
CA THR A 55 -1.79 8.23 -2.75
C THR A 55 -2.88 8.67 -3.72
N ILE A 56 -3.35 7.76 -4.57
CA ILE A 56 -4.47 8.02 -5.50
C ILE A 56 -5.72 8.35 -4.71
N GLY A 57 -6.09 7.53 -3.73
CA GLY A 57 -7.31 7.72 -2.92
C GLY A 57 -7.30 9.04 -2.17
N THR A 58 -6.19 9.38 -1.50
CA THR A 58 -6.07 10.65 -0.76
C THR A 58 -6.04 11.86 -1.70
N THR A 59 -5.37 11.76 -2.84
CA THR A 59 -5.36 12.83 -3.85
C THR A 59 -6.75 13.08 -4.42
N LEU A 60 -7.49 12.02 -4.78
CA LEU A 60 -8.86 12.13 -5.27
C LEU A 60 -9.79 12.69 -4.19
N ALA A 61 -9.68 12.22 -2.94
CA ALA A 61 -10.48 12.73 -1.84
C ALA A 61 -10.22 14.22 -1.57
N ALA A 62 -8.95 14.63 -1.57
CA ALA A 62 -8.56 16.03 -1.39
C ALA A 62 -9.03 16.90 -2.56
N TRP A 63 -8.85 16.43 -3.80
CA TRP A 63 -9.31 17.11 -5.01
C TRP A 63 -10.83 17.30 -5.00
N PHE A 64 -11.60 16.26 -4.66
CA PHE A 64 -13.05 16.33 -4.61
C PHE A 64 -13.53 17.33 -3.55
N LYS A 65 -12.89 17.35 -2.38
CA LYS A 65 -13.25 18.28 -1.30
C LYS A 65 -12.88 19.74 -1.61
N ASN A 66 -11.77 19.98 -2.31
CA ASN A 66 -11.23 21.32 -2.54
C ASN A 66 -11.62 21.93 -3.91
N ASN A 67 -12.37 21.20 -4.75
CA ASN A 67 -12.88 21.74 -6.01
C ASN A 67 -14.37 22.09 -5.93
N TYR A 68 -14.76 23.07 -6.74
CA TYR A 68 -16.13 23.53 -6.97
C TYR A 68 -17.04 22.50 -7.68
N VAL A 69 -16.66 21.23 -7.66
CA VAL A 69 -17.46 20.10 -8.18
C VAL A 69 -18.52 19.70 -7.16
N THR A 70 -18.24 19.89 -5.86
CA THR A 70 -19.22 19.66 -4.79
C THR A 70 -20.16 20.85 -4.61
N GLU A 71 -21.38 20.61 -4.12
CA GLU A 71 -22.33 21.68 -3.78
C GLU A 71 -21.76 22.71 -2.81
N LYS A 72 -20.92 22.27 -1.85
CA LYS A 72 -20.18 23.18 -0.95
C LYS A 72 -19.18 24.03 -1.70
N GLY A 73 -18.41 23.43 -2.61
CA GLY A 73 -17.47 24.16 -3.44
C GLY A 73 -18.17 25.18 -4.35
N LYS A 74 -19.28 24.82 -5.00
CA LYS A 74 -20.07 25.78 -5.80
C LYS A 74 -20.52 26.98 -4.96
N LYS A 75 -21.09 26.75 -3.77
CA LYS A 75 -21.48 27.81 -2.83
C LYS A 75 -20.31 28.68 -2.39
N GLN A 76 -19.13 28.09 -2.15
CA GLN A 76 -17.91 28.83 -1.84
C GLN A 76 -17.50 29.74 -2.99
N ARG A 77 -17.54 29.25 -4.24
CA ARG A 77 -17.24 30.05 -5.43
C ARG A 77 -18.22 31.22 -5.58
N ASP A 78 -19.51 30.97 -5.38
CA ASP A 78 -20.54 31.99 -5.51
C ASP A 78 -20.37 33.08 -4.43
N LEU A 79 -20.11 32.69 -3.17
CA LEU A 79 -19.76 33.63 -2.09
C LEU A 79 -18.50 34.46 -2.38
N LEU A 80 -17.45 33.84 -2.91
CA LEU A 80 -16.23 34.55 -3.28
C LEU A 80 -16.49 35.56 -4.41
N ARG A 81 -17.36 35.21 -5.36
CA ARG A 81 -17.75 36.10 -6.46
C ARG A 81 -18.55 37.29 -5.95
N ASP A 82 -19.51 37.05 -5.05
CA ASP A 82 -20.36 38.10 -4.48
C ASP A 82 -19.56 39.11 -3.64
N ASN A 83 -18.43 38.69 -3.05
CA ASN A 83 -17.53 39.56 -2.29
C ASN A 83 -16.38 40.16 -3.12
N ASN A 84 -16.37 40.01 -4.46
CA ASN A 84 -15.27 40.43 -5.34
C ASN A 84 -13.89 39.87 -4.92
N LEU A 85 -13.87 38.69 -4.29
CA LEU A 85 -12.65 37.98 -3.86
C LEU A 85 -12.20 36.90 -4.86
N THR A 86 -12.93 36.74 -5.96
CA THR A 86 -12.48 35.96 -7.12
C THR A 86 -11.42 36.74 -7.88
N LYS A 87 -10.27 36.09 -8.17
CA LYS A 87 -9.26 36.62 -9.10
C LYS A 87 -9.79 36.73 -10.52
#